data_AF-A0A2T4IKF3-F1
#
_entry.id   AF-A0A2T4IKF3-F1
#
_cell.length_a   1.000
_cell.length_b   1.000
_cell.length_c   1.000
_cell.angle_alpha   90.00
_cell.angle_beta   90.00
_cell.angle_gamma   90.00
#
_symmetry.space_group_name_H-M   'P 1'
#
loop_
_entity.id
_entity.type
_entity.pdbx_description
1 polymer ?
#
loop_
_entity_poly.entity_id
_entity_poly.type
_entity_poly.pdbx_seq_one_letter_code
_entity_poly.pdbx_strand_id
1 'polypeptide(L)'
;VSAADGPMPQTREHILLARQVGVPSIVVFLNKVDQVDDAELLELVELEVRELLTKNEFPGDDIPIVKGSALAALEDSDKKIGEDAIRELMAAVDAYIPTPVRPLDKPFLMPIEDVFSIS
;
A
#
# COMPACT_ATOMS: atom_id res chain seq x y z
N VAL A 1 -4.62 3.61 -2.63
CA VAL A 1 -5.56 4.75 -2.61
C VAL A 1 -6.00 5.01 -4.04
N SER A 2 -7.24 5.44 -4.28
CA SER A 2 -7.72 5.78 -5.63
C SER A 2 -7.21 7.17 -6.03
N ALA A 3 -6.59 7.29 -7.19
CA ALA A 3 -6.07 8.55 -7.72
C ALA A 3 -7.19 9.57 -8.00
N ALA A 4 -8.38 9.10 -8.37
CA ALA A 4 -9.53 9.96 -8.64
C ALA A 4 -10.22 10.46 -7.36
N ASP A 5 -10.20 9.66 -6.29
CA ASP A 5 -10.95 9.94 -5.06
C ASP A 5 -10.09 10.53 -3.93
N GLY A 6 -8.76 10.32 -3.99
CA GLY A 6 -7.84 10.71 -2.92
C GLY A 6 -8.04 9.91 -1.61
N PRO A 7 -7.46 10.40 -0.48
CA PRO A 7 -7.54 9.73 0.82
C PRO A 7 -8.92 9.87 1.48
N MET A 8 -9.70 8.79 1.43
CA MET A 8 -11.03 8.69 2.05
C MET A 8 -10.98 8.42 3.56
N PRO A 9 -12.08 8.60 4.33
CA PRO A 9 -12.13 8.35 5.78
C PRO A 9 -11.59 6.96 6.19
N GLN A 10 -11.92 5.92 5.42
CA GLN A 10 -11.42 4.56 5.66
C GLN A 10 -9.90 4.45 5.47
N THR A 11 -9.31 5.24 4.55
CA THR A 11 -7.85 5.28 4.38
C THR A 11 -7.18 5.81 5.64
N ARG A 12 -7.78 6.84 6.26
CA ARG A 12 -7.30 7.42 7.52
C ARG A 12 -7.38 6.41 8.67
N GLU A 13 -8.51 5.71 8.77
CA GLU A 13 -8.73 4.68 9.79
C GLU A 13 -7.79 3.49 9.62
N HIS A 14 -7.59 2.98 8.41
CA HIS A 14 -6.67 1.86 8.18
C HIS A 14 -5.22 2.20 8.52
N ILE A 15 -4.76 3.42 8.21
CA ILE A 15 -3.39 3.85 8.57
C ILE A 15 -3.25 3.97 10.10
N LEU A 16 -4.27 4.51 10.78
CA LEU A 16 -4.29 4.59 12.24
C LEU A 16 -4.25 3.19 12.87
N LEU A 17 -5.09 2.27 12.41
CA LEU A 17 -5.13 0.90 12.91
C LEU A 17 -3.83 0.15 12.63
N ALA A 18 -3.24 0.33 11.45
CA ALA A 18 -1.94 -0.26 11.09
C ALA A 18 -0.85 0.15 12.10
N ARG A 19 -0.83 1.42 12.50
CA ARG A 19 0.08 1.91 13.54
C ARG A 19 -0.20 1.24 14.90
N GLN A 20 -1.47 1.15 15.30
CA GLN A 20 -1.87 0.58 16.59
C GLN A 20 -1.58 -0.91 16.72
N VAL A 21 -1.69 -1.68 15.64
CA VAL A 21 -1.36 -3.12 15.62
C VAL A 21 0.13 -3.39 15.35
N GLY A 22 0.95 -2.35 15.22
CA GLY A 22 2.40 -2.45 15.13
C GLY A 22 2.95 -2.77 13.74
N VAL A 23 2.23 -2.40 12.66
CA VAL A 23 2.77 -2.51 11.29
C VAL A 23 3.98 -1.59 11.14
N PRO A 24 5.18 -2.12 10.83
CA PRO A 24 6.43 -1.34 10.88
C PRO A 24 6.69 -0.48 9.62
N SER A 25 6.17 -0.91 8.47
CA SER A 25 6.47 -0.29 7.17
C SER A 25 5.26 -0.42 6.25
N ILE A 26 5.06 0.58 5.40
CA ILE A 26 3.95 0.65 4.44
C ILE A 26 4.53 0.99 3.07
N VAL A 27 3.97 0.39 2.02
CA VAL A 27 4.15 0.81 0.63
C VAL A 27 2.78 1.21 0.11
N VAL A 28 2.70 2.29 -0.66
CA VAL A 28 1.43 2.80 -1.19
C VAL A 28 1.33 2.54 -2.68
N PHE A 29 0.16 2.08 -3.12
CA PHE A 29 -0.23 2.06 -4.51
C PHE A 29 -1.33 3.10 -4.77
N LEU A 30 -1.06 4.07 -5.63
CA LEU A 30 -2.04 5.01 -6.18
C LEU A 30 -2.68 4.36 -7.41
N ASN A 31 -3.87 3.80 -7.22
CA ASN A 31 -4.60 3.03 -8.22
C ASN A 31 -5.51 3.94 -9.06
N LYS A 32 -5.98 3.42 -10.21
CA LYS A 32 -6.90 4.09 -11.15
C LYS A 32 -6.32 5.33 -11.83
N VAL A 33 -5.03 5.34 -12.10
CA VAL A 33 -4.40 6.45 -12.86
C VAL A 33 -4.92 6.56 -14.29
N ASP A 34 -5.51 5.49 -14.83
CA ASP A 34 -6.22 5.48 -16.12
C ASP A 34 -7.47 6.37 -16.14
N GLN A 35 -8.00 6.76 -14.96
CA GLN A 35 -9.19 7.60 -14.83
C GLN A 35 -8.84 9.07 -14.58
N VAL A 36 -7.54 9.41 -14.52
CA VAL A 36 -7.06 10.75 -14.18
C VAL A 36 -6.08 11.23 -15.24
N ASP A 37 -6.54 12.17 -16.06
CA ASP A 37 -5.72 12.74 -17.15
C ASP A 37 -4.83 13.90 -16.68
N ASP A 38 -5.06 14.43 -15.48
CA ASP A 38 -4.36 15.60 -14.93
C ASP A 38 -3.22 15.19 -13.98
N ALA A 39 -1.99 15.49 -14.39
CA ALA A 39 -0.80 15.23 -13.60
C ALA A 39 -0.75 16.04 -12.29
N GLU A 40 -1.30 17.26 -12.26
CA GLU A 40 -1.32 18.09 -11.06
C GLU A 40 -2.21 17.48 -9.98
N LEU A 41 -3.34 16.87 -10.39
CA LEU A 41 -4.22 16.16 -9.46
C LEU A 41 -3.53 14.93 -8.85
N LEU A 42 -2.75 14.18 -9.64
CA LEU A 42 -2.00 13.03 -9.15
C LEU A 42 -0.93 13.42 -8.12
N GLU A 43 -0.23 14.54 -8.36
CA GLU A 43 0.74 15.09 -7.43
C GLU A 43 0.09 15.58 -6.13
N LEU A 44 -1.08 16.22 -6.23
CA LEU A 44 -1.85 16.66 -5.07
C LEU A 44 -2.30 15.48 -4.20
N VAL A 45 -2.86 14.44 -4.82
CA VAL A 45 -3.30 13.23 -4.09
C VAL A 45 -2.11 12.53 -3.43
N GLU A 46 -0.96 12.48 -4.11
CA GLU A 46 0.26 11.94 -3.51
C GLU A 46 0.68 12.74 -2.26
N LEU A 47 0.70 14.07 -2.35
CA LEU A 47 1.03 14.95 -1.24
C LEU A 47 0.09 14.71 -0.04
N GLU A 48 -1.22 14.67 -0.27
CA GLU A 48 -2.21 14.42 0.80
C GLU A 48 -2.00 13.06 1.47
N VAL A 49 -1.63 12.03 0.71
CA VAL A 49 -1.31 10.70 1.26
C VAL A 49 -0.03 10.75 2.10
N ARG A 50 1.01 11.46 1.66
CA ARG A 50 2.25 11.63 2.43
C ARG A 50 1.99 12.36 3.74
N GLU A 51 1.24 13.45 3.71
CA GLU A 51 0.83 14.18 4.91
C GLU A 51 0.03 13.30 5.88
N LEU A 52 -0.87 12.46 5.35
CA LEU A 52 -1.65 11.54 6.16
C LEU A 52 -0.78 10.46 6.84
N LEU A 53 0.22 9.94 6.13
CA LEU A 53 1.19 8.98 6.68
C LEU A 53 2.03 9.64 7.79
N THR A 54 2.57 10.83 7.52
CA THR A 54 3.36 11.61 8.49
C THR A 54 2.56 11.93 9.75
N LYS A 55 1.27 12.29 9.61
CA LYS A 55 0.36 12.54 10.74
C LYS A 55 0.19 11.31 11.65
N ASN A 56 0.32 10.10 11.11
CA ASN A 56 0.19 8.84 11.86
C ASN A 56 1.56 8.23 12.21
N GLU A 57 2.61 9.06 12.27
CA GLU A 57 3.97 8.66 12.67
C GLU A 57 4.65 7.65 11.74
N PHE A 58 4.23 7.59 10.48
CA PHE A 58 4.97 6.91 9.42
C PHE A 58 5.91 7.90 8.70
N PRO A 59 7.04 7.44 8.14
CA PRO A 59 7.95 8.32 7.38
C PRO A 59 7.35 8.62 6.00
N GLY A 60 6.38 9.54 5.93
CA GLY A 60 5.60 9.81 4.72
C GLY A 60 6.42 10.23 3.50
N ASP A 61 7.55 10.90 3.70
CA ASP A 61 8.45 11.33 2.61
C ASP A 61 9.30 10.17 2.05
N ASP A 62 9.65 9.19 2.89
CA ASP A 62 10.50 8.06 2.50
C ASP A 62 9.70 6.85 1.99
N ILE A 63 8.40 6.80 2.27
CA ILE A 63 7.53 5.70 1.83
C ILE A 63 7.43 5.68 0.29
N PRO A 64 7.70 4.53 -0.36
CA PRO A 64 7.49 4.37 -1.78
C PRO A 64 6.01 4.48 -2.13
N ILE A 65 5.72 5.30 -3.15
CA ILE A 65 4.38 5.46 -3.73
C ILE A 65 4.47 5.11 -5.21
N VAL A 66 3.81 4.02 -5.60
CA VAL A 66 3.77 3.57 -7.00
C VAL A 66 2.41 3.92 -7.60
N LYS A 67 2.43 4.50 -8.80
CA LYS A 67 1.26 4.97 -9.54
C LYS A 67 0.90 3.97 -10.64
N GLY A 68 -0.34 3.53 -10.71
CA GLY A 68 -0.76 2.56 -11.73
C GLY A 68 -2.26 2.28 -11.78
N SER A 69 -2.63 1.31 -12.60
CA SER A 69 -3.98 0.80 -12.77
C SER A 69 -3.96 -0.71 -12.60
N ALA A 70 -4.49 -1.18 -11.47
CA ALA A 70 -4.65 -2.61 -11.23
C ALA A 70 -5.61 -3.27 -12.22
N LEU A 71 -6.57 -2.51 -12.76
CA LEU A 71 -7.47 -3.00 -13.81
C LEU A 71 -6.72 -3.19 -15.13
N ALA A 72 -5.91 -2.21 -15.55
CA ALA A 72 -5.10 -2.35 -16.75
C ALA A 72 -4.10 -3.52 -16.65
N ALA A 73 -3.57 -3.79 -15.46
CA ALA A 73 -2.73 -4.95 -15.20
C ALA A 73 -3.50 -6.28 -15.34
N LEU A 74 -4.76 -6.32 -14.86
CA LEU A 74 -5.59 -7.52 -14.90
C LEU A 74 -6.11 -7.83 -16.31
N GLU A 75 -6.44 -6.79 -17.08
CA GLU A 75 -6.98 -6.89 -18.44
C GLU A 75 -5.90 -6.95 -19.52
N ASP A 76 -4.62 -6.77 -19.15
CA ASP A 76 -3.48 -6.65 -20.07
C ASP A 76 -3.70 -5.55 -21.15
N SER A 77 -4.33 -4.44 -20.76
CA SER A 77 -4.78 -3.39 -21.68
C SER A 77 -3.77 -2.26 -21.87
N ASP A 78 -3.03 -1.90 -20.81
CA ASP A 78 -1.90 -0.97 -20.88
C ASP A 78 -0.78 -1.50 -19.96
N LYS A 79 0.32 -1.89 -20.59
CA LYS A 79 1.46 -2.47 -19.87
C LYS A 79 2.14 -1.48 -18.91
N LYS A 80 2.24 -0.21 -19.28
CA LYS A 80 3.04 0.79 -18.56
C LYS A 80 2.39 1.12 -17.21
N ILE A 81 1.10 1.37 -17.22
CA ILE A 81 0.33 1.66 -16.00
C ILE A 81 -0.19 0.37 -15.33
N GLY A 82 -0.20 -0.76 -16.06
CA GLY A 82 -0.63 -2.07 -15.60
C GLY A 82 0.52 -2.94 -15.09
N GLU A 83 0.94 -3.92 -15.90
CA GLU A 83 1.94 -4.94 -15.52
C GLU A 83 3.22 -4.32 -14.95
N ASP A 84 3.78 -3.31 -15.63
CA ASP A 84 5.05 -2.71 -15.24
C ASP A 84 4.91 -1.97 -13.89
N ALA A 85 3.79 -1.29 -13.65
CA ALA A 85 3.51 -0.63 -12.36
C ALA A 85 3.31 -1.64 -11.22
N ILE A 86 2.71 -2.81 -11.48
CA ILE A 86 2.61 -3.88 -10.47
C ILE A 86 4.00 -4.48 -10.17
N ARG A 87 4.85 -4.65 -11.18
CA ARG A 87 6.23 -5.10 -10.98
C ARG A 87 7.04 -4.09 -10.17
N GLU A 88 6.86 -2.79 -10.44
CA GLU A 88 7.46 -1.72 -9.66
C GLU A 88 6.96 -1.72 -8.21
N LEU A 89 5.65 -1.92 -8.00
CA LEU A 89 5.08 -2.07 -6.66
C LEU A 89 5.71 -3.24 -5.90
N MET A 90 5.85 -4.40 -6.53
CA MET A 90 6.49 -5.56 -5.91
C MET A 90 7.98 -5.32 -5.62
N ALA A 91 8.70 -4.65 -6.53
CA ALA A 91 10.08 -4.26 -6.29
C ALA A 91 10.23 -3.29 -5.11
N ALA A 92 9.29 -2.34 -4.96
CA ALA A 92 9.25 -1.43 -3.82
C ALA A 92 8.94 -2.17 -2.51
N VAL A 93 8.04 -3.15 -2.54
CA VAL A 93 7.75 -4.04 -1.39
C VAL A 93 9.02 -4.78 -0.97
N ASP A 94 9.70 -5.43 -1.91
CA ASP A 94 10.92 -6.20 -1.64
C ASP A 94 12.07 -5.33 -1.10
N ALA A 95 12.21 -4.10 -1.61
CA ALA A 95 13.29 -3.20 -1.24
C ALA A 95 13.04 -2.44 0.08
N TYR A 96 11.78 -2.08 0.36
CA TYR A 96 11.43 -1.19 1.47
C TYR A 96 10.97 -1.94 2.72
N ILE A 97 10.26 -3.07 2.57
CA ILE A 97 9.73 -3.81 3.72
C ILE A 97 10.79 -4.81 4.20
N PRO A 98 11.41 -4.61 5.38
CA PRO A 98 12.44 -5.51 5.87
C PRO A 98 11.86 -6.87 6.23
N THR A 99 12.64 -7.93 5.96
CA THR A 99 12.28 -9.26 6.45
C THR A 99 12.35 -9.26 7.98
N PRO A 100 11.26 -9.59 8.69
CA PRO A 100 11.24 -9.55 10.15
C PRO A 100 12.10 -10.66 10.75
N VAL A 101 12.79 -10.35 11.85
CA VAL A 101 13.57 -11.34 12.60
C VAL A 101 12.62 -12.31 13.29
N ARG A 102 12.78 -13.61 13.02
CA ARG A 102 11.93 -14.66 13.58
C ARG A 102 12.47 -15.10 14.95
N PRO A 103 11.68 -15.03 16.04
CA PRO A 103 12.12 -15.45 17.36
C PRO A 103 11.98 -16.97 17.53
N LEU A 104 12.90 -17.75 16.95
CA LEU A 104 12.84 -19.22 16.93
C LEU A 104 13.11 -19.88 18.29
N ASP A 105 13.77 -19.16 19.21
CA ASP A 105 14.13 -19.67 20.55
C ASP A 105 13.04 -19.43 21.62
N LYS A 106 11.90 -18.85 21.24
CA LYS A 106 10.79 -18.56 22.15
C LYS A 106 9.75 -19.68 22.14
N PRO A 107 8.89 -19.78 23.19
CA PRO A 107 7.74 -20.67 23.15
C PRO A 107 6.87 -20.40 21.92
N PHE A 108 6.34 -21.47 21.33
CA PHE A 108 5.43 -21.39 20.19
C PHE A 108 4.21 -20.53 20.54
N LEU A 109 3.94 -19.54 19.70
CA LEU A 109 2.76 -18.67 19.78
C LEU A 109 2.26 -18.41 18.37
N MET A 110 1.00 -18.77 18.11
CA MET A 110 0.34 -18.55 16.84
C MET A 110 -1.08 -18.03 17.11
N PRO A 111 -1.36 -16.74 16.84
CA PRO A 111 -2.71 -16.19 16.91
C PRO A 111 -3.65 -16.93 15.95
N ILE A 112 -4.85 -17.30 16.41
CA ILE A 112 -5.89 -17.90 15.56
C ILE A 112 -6.58 -16.76 14.80
N GLU A 113 -6.55 -16.83 13.47
CA GLU A 113 -7.20 -15.84 12.60
C GLU A 113 -8.62 -16.29 12.20
N ASP A 114 -8.79 -17.56 11.80
CA ASP A 114 -10.10 -18.15 11.49
C ASP A 114 -10.12 -19.68 11.78
N VAL A 115 -11.31 -20.30 11.82
CA VAL A 115 -11.52 -21.74 12.08
C VAL A 115 -12.45 -22.36 11.04
N PHE A 116 -11.96 -23.40 10.36
CA PHE A 116 -12.71 -24.15 9.35
C PHE A 116 -12.82 -25.64 9.69
N SER A 117 -13.88 -26.27 9.21
CA SER A 117 -14.04 -27.73 9.25
C SER A 117 -13.69 -28.32 7.90
N ILE A 118 -12.76 -29.29 7.88
CA ILE A 118 -12.43 -30.08 6.69
C ILE A 118 -13.14 -31.43 6.83
N SER A 119 -13.95 -31.78 5.84
CA SER A 119 -14.68 -33.06 5.76
C SER A 119 -14.07 -33.98 4.72
#